data_AF-A0A8J4TY47-F1
#
_entry.id   AF-A0A8J4TY47-F1
#
_cell.length_a   1.000
_cell.length_b   1.000
_cell.length_c   1.000
_cell.angle_alpha   90.00
_cell.angle_beta   90.00
_cell.angle_gamma   90.00
#
_symmetry.space_group_name_H-M   'P 1'
#
loop_
_entity.id
_entity.type
_entity.pdbx_description
1 polymer ?
#
loop_
_entity_poly.entity_id
_entity_poly.type
_entity_poly.pdbx_seq_one_letter_code
_entity_poly.pdbx_strand_id
1 'polypeptide(L)'
;QVLEKAMHKCILKPLKPVVGAALHNFQMSSGVWQQLKENLALAKTKQPQEMGVDGAMPPDPVSIEKIRHKFQNMRKLYSPEKKVSLLLRVCKLIYTIMEDNSGRMYGADDFLPMLTYVLAQCDMPELDTEIQYMMELLDPSLLHGEGGYYLTSAYGAMSLIKNFQEEQAARVLSSETRNTLHQWHRRRTAQRSTPSVDDFQ
;
A
#
# COMPACT_ATOMS: atom_id res chain seq x y z
N GLN A 1 -19.72 -2.37 -18.46
CA GLN A 1 -18.39 -2.79 -17.96
C GLN A 1 -17.32 -3.02 -19.03
N VAL A 2 -17.60 -3.58 -20.23
CA VAL A 2 -16.54 -3.83 -21.24
C VAL A 2 -15.91 -2.53 -21.76
N LEU A 3 -16.72 -1.51 -22.08
CA LEU A 3 -16.24 -0.22 -22.58
C LEU A 3 -15.36 0.52 -21.54
N GLU A 4 -15.80 0.57 -20.29
CA GLU A 4 -15.07 1.18 -19.19
C GLU A 4 -13.71 0.51 -18.93
N LYS A 5 -13.67 -0.83 -18.94
CA LYS A 5 -12.41 -1.59 -18.85
C LYS A 5 -11.50 -1.32 -20.06
N ALA A 6 -12.06 -1.14 -21.25
CA ALA A 6 -11.31 -0.76 -22.45
C ALA A 6 -10.77 0.66 -22.35
N MET A 7 -11.55 1.63 -21.89
CA MET A 7 -11.13 3.02 -21.66
C MET A 7 -10.01 3.10 -20.61
N HIS A 8 -10.17 2.44 -19.46
CA HIS A 8 -9.12 2.35 -18.44
C HIS A 8 -7.83 1.77 -19.02
N LYS A 9 -7.92 0.74 -19.87
CA LYS A 9 -6.74 0.18 -20.54
C LYS A 9 -6.10 1.16 -21.53
N CYS A 10 -6.90 1.79 -22.40
CA CYS A 10 -6.41 2.72 -23.42
C CYS A 10 -5.78 3.99 -22.83
N ILE A 11 -6.24 4.42 -21.64
CA ILE A 11 -5.72 5.59 -20.95
C ILE A 11 -4.55 5.22 -20.02
N LEU A 12 -4.73 4.27 -19.12
CA LEU A 12 -3.74 3.99 -18.08
C LEU A 12 -2.48 3.31 -18.61
N LYS A 13 -2.60 2.44 -19.63
CA LYS A 13 -1.44 1.71 -20.17
C LYS A 13 -0.38 2.66 -20.76
N PRO A 14 -0.73 3.63 -21.65
CA PRO A 14 0.26 4.58 -22.15
C PRO A 14 0.65 5.65 -21.11
N LEU A 15 -0.25 6.05 -20.22
CA LEU A 15 0.03 7.12 -19.26
C LEU A 15 0.85 6.68 -18.04
N LYS A 16 0.79 5.40 -17.63
CA LYS A 16 1.51 4.92 -16.44
C LYS A 16 3.00 5.33 -16.42
N PRO A 17 3.82 5.10 -17.47
CA PRO A 17 5.22 5.51 -17.42
C PRO A 17 5.40 7.03 -17.30
N VAL A 18 4.55 7.82 -17.96
CA VAL A 18 4.61 9.29 -17.92
C VAL A 18 4.25 9.82 -16.54
N VAL A 19 3.13 9.36 -15.99
CA VAL A 19 2.66 9.74 -14.64
C VAL A 19 3.66 9.29 -13.58
N GLY A 20 4.19 8.07 -13.70
CA GLY A 20 5.21 7.55 -12.80
C GLY A 20 6.49 8.39 -12.80
N ALA A 21 6.98 8.79 -13.98
CA ALA A 21 8.16 9.64 -14.10
C ALA A 21 7.92 11.05 -13.50
N ALA A 22 6.76 11.65 -13.79
CA ALA A 22 6.41 12.97 -13.26
C ALA A 22 6.32 12.96 -11.72
N LEU A 23 5.66 11.96 -11.14
CA LEU A 23 5.55 11.79 -9.69
C LEU A 23 6.92 11.57 -9.05
N HIS A 24 7.74 10.70 -9.63
CA HIS A 24 9.09 10.45 -9.12
C HIS A 24 9.94 11.74 -9.14
N ASN A 25 9.90 12.50 -10.23
CA ASN A 25 10.63 13.77 -10.33
C ASN A 25 10.18 14.77 -9.26
N PHE A 26 8.87 14.87 -9.01
CA PHE A 26 8.32 15.71 -7.95
C PHE A 26 8.76 15.26 -6.55
N GLN A 27 8.75 13.95 -6.28
CA GLN A 27 9.21 13.39 -5.00
C GLN A 27 10.71 13.61 -4.77
N MET A 28 11.51 13.55 -5.84
CA MET A 28 12.94 13.85 -5.78
C MET A 28 13.18 15.33 -5.49
N SER A 29 12.49 16.24 -6.20
CA SER A 29 12.67 17.69 -6.00
C SER A 29 12.17 18.19 -4.64
N SER A 30 11.15 17.53 -4.08
CA SER A 30 10.60 17.87 -2.76
C SER A 30 11.36 17.25 -1.59
N GLY A 31 12.35 16.38 -1.84
CA GLY A 31 13.09 15.66 -0.79
C GLY A 31 12.33 14.50 -0.13
N VAL A 32 11.04 14.34 -0.43
CA VAL A 32 10.18 13.26 0.11
C VAL A 32 10.77 11.88 -0.16
N TRP A 33 11.35 11.69 -1.35
CA TRP A 33 11.98 10.43 -1.72
C TRP A 33 13.19 10.08 -0.84
N GLN A 34 14.04 11.08 -0.56
CA GLN A 34 15.24 10.91 0.24
C GLN A 34 14.88 10.61 1.70
N GLN A 35 13.92 11.35 2.26
CA GLN A 35 13.40 11.09 3.59
C GLN A 35 12.81 9.68 3.72
N LEU A 36 12.03 9.23 2.73
CA LEU A 36 11.46 7.88 2.74
C LEU A 36 12.56 6.81 2.72
N LYS A 37 13.63 6.99 1.94
CA LYS A 37 14.77 6.08 1.92
C LYS A 37 15.47 5.99 3.28
N GLU A 38 15.70 7.14 3.92
CA GLU A 38 16.31 7.19 5.25
C GLU A 38 15.43 6.50 6.29
N ASN A 39 14.13 6.75 6.26
CA ASN A 39 13.18 6.11 7.17
C ASN A 39 13.07 4.60 6.93
N LEU A 40 13.09 4.14 5.68
CA LEU A 40 13.17 2.72 5.34
C LEU A 40 14.44 2.09 5.92
N ALA A 41 15.59 2.75 5.75
CA ALA A 41 16.86 2.28 6.31
C ALA A 41 16.81 2.15 7.84
N LEU A 42 16.20 3.12 8.53
CA LEU A 42 15.99 3.06 9.98
C LEU A 42 15.03 1.93 10.38
N ALA A 43 13.87 1.85 9.73
CA ALA A 43 12.85 0.84 10.00
C ALA A 43 13.37 -0.59 9.78
N LYS A 44 14.26 -0.80 8.81
CA LYS A 44 14.91 -2.10 8.54
C LYS A 44 15.76 -2.62 9.68
N THR A 45 16.27 -1.74 10.54
CA THR A 45 17.11 -2.14 11.69
C THR A 45 16.29 -2.67 12.86
N LYS A 46 14.96 -2.49 12.83
CA LYS A 46 14.06 -2.93 13.89
C LYS A 46 13.70 -4.39 13.78
N GLN A 47 13.38 -4.99 14.92
CA GLN A 47 12.74 -6.30 15.00
C GLN A 47 11.20 -6.18 14.93
N PRO A 48 10.47 -7.23 14.53
CA PRO A 48 9.01 -7.23 14.52
C PRO A 48 8.37 -6.82 15.87
N GLN A 49 8.99 -7.21 16.98
CA GLN A 49 8.53 -6.90 18.34
C GLN A 49 8.60 -5.40 18.63
N GLU A 50 9.66 -4.71 18.15
CA GLU A 50 9.78 -3.25 18.26
C GLU A 50 8.73 -2.50 17.43
N MET A 51 8.13 -3.18 16.45
CA MET A 51 7.05 -2.63 15.62
C MET A 51 5.65 -2.96 16.16
N GLY A 52 5.55 -3.72 17.26
CA GLY A 52 4.29 -4.12 17.88
C GLY A 52 3.78 -5.51 17.50
N VAL A 53 4.61 -6.35 16.86
CA VAL A 53 4.24 -7.76 16.60
C VAL A 53 4.63 -8.63 17.79
N ASP A 54 3.63 -9.14 18.53
CA ASP A 54 3.89 -10.07 19.62
C ASP A 54 4.01 -11.53 19.12
N GLY A 55 5.00 -12.26 19.63
CA GLY A 55 5.17 -13.70 19.40
C GLY A 55 5.41 -14.17 17.95
N ALA A 56 5.47 -13.29 16.95
CA ALA A 56 5.80 -13.68 15.57
C ALA A 56 7.30 -13.58 15.30
N MET A 57 7.86 -14.63 14.68
CA MET A 57 9.22 -14.57 14.17
C MET A 57 9.28 -13.77 12.87
N PRO A 58 10.37 -13.03 12.61
CA PRO A 58 10.54 -12.34 11.35
C PRO A 58 10.57 -13.32 10.18
N PRO A 59 10.00 -12.97 9.02
CA PRO A 59 10.22 -13.69 7.77
C PRO A 59 11.71 -13.85 7.47
N ASP A 60 12.10 -15.04 7.01
CA ASP A 60 13.47 -15.32 6.60
C ASP A 60 13.87 -14.53 5.33
N PRO A 61 15.17 -14.39 5.02
CA PRO A 61 15.62 -13.63 3.86
C PRO A 61 15.09 -14.12 2.50
N VAL A 62 14.85 -15.43 2.35
CA VAL A 62 14.30 -16.01 1.10
C VAL A 62 12.83 -15.62 0.95
N SER A 63 12.07 -15.65 2.04
CA SER A 63 10.69 -15.16 2.08
C SER A 63 10.60 -13.67 1.75
N ILE A 64 11.49 -12.84 2.29
CA ILE A 64 11.56 -11.42 1.95
C ILE A 64 11.88 -11.20 0.47
N GLU A 65 12.85 -11.92 -0.10
CA GLU A 65 13.16 -11.81 -1.53
C GLU A 65 11.98 -12.24 -2.42
N LYS A 66 11.26 -13.30 -2.03
CA LYS A 66 10.05 -13.75 -2.71
C LYS A 66 8.96 -12.68 -2.70
N ILE A 67 8.78 -11.97 -1.59
CA ILE A 67 7.83 -10.85 -1.47
C ILE A 67 8.30 -9.66 -2.32
N ARG A 68 9.59 -9.30 -2.25
CA ARG A 68 10.21 -8.24 -3.06
C ARG A 68 10.00 -8.48 -4.56
N HIS A 69 10.19 -9.71 -5.03
CA HIS A 69 9.94 -10.07 -6.42
C HIS A 69 8.47 -9.88 -6.83
N LYS A 70 7.51 -10.21 -5.95
CA LYS A 70 6.08 -9.94 -6.19
C LYS A 70 5.81 -8.43 -6.30
N PHE A 71 6.40 -7.62 -5.44
CA PHE A 71 6.28 -6.16 -5.51
C PHE A 71 6.89 -5.57 -6.79
N GLN A 72 8.06 -6.07 -7.23
CA GLN A 72 8.65 -5.67 -8.51
C GLN A 72 7.74 -6.01 -9.69
N ASN A 73 7.08 -7.17 -9.67
CA ASN A 73 6.10 -7.52 -10.70
C ASN A 73 4.84 -6.63 -10.62
N MET A 74 4.41 -6.27 -9.41
CA MET A 74 3.29 -5.35 -9.21
C MET A 74 3.54 -4.00 -9.87
N ARG A 75 4.75 -3.43 -9.72
CA ARG A 75 5.15 -2.16 -10.35
C ARG A 75 4.97 -2.17 -11.87
N LYS A 76 5.30 -3.28 -12.53
CA LYS A 76 5.20 -3.42 -14.00
C LYS A 76 3.76 -3.44 -14.53
N LEU A 77 2.76 -3.70 -13.69
CA LEU A 77 1.36 -3.72 -14.09
C LEU A 77 0.82 -2.30 -14.27
N TYR A 78 -0.09 -2.09 -15.22
CA TYR A 78 -0.81 -0.81 -15.36
C TYR A 78 -2.22 -0.85 -14.71
N SER A 79 -2.84 -2.03 -14.62
CA SER A 79 -4.21 -2.18 -14.09
C SER A 79 -4.19 -2.12 -12.55
N PRO A 80 -4.90 -1.16 -11.92
CA PRO A 80 -5.03 -1.07 -10.46
C PRO A 80 -5.60 -2.34 -9.85
N GLU A 81 -6.65 -2.91 -10.46
CA GLU A 81 -7.27 -4.17 -10.03
C GLU A 81 -6.25 -5.32 -10.00
N LYS A 82 -5.46 -5.50 -11.06
CA LYS A 82 -4.42 -6.55 -11.09
C LYS A 82 -3.31 -6.32 -10.05
N LYS A 83 -2.98 -5.05 -9.76
CA LYS A 83 -2.03 -4.72 -8.69
C LYS A 83 -2.59 -5.10 -7.33
N VAL A 84 -3.85 -4.75 -7.04
CA VAL A 84 -4.55 -5.14 -5.80
C VAL A 84 -4.61 -6.66 -5.66
N SER A 85 -4.91 -7.41 -6.73
CA SER A 85 -4.87 -8.89 -6.68
C SER A 85 -3.49 -9.45 -6.37
N LEU A 86 -2.41 -8.75 -6.74
CA LEU A 86 -1.04 -9.15 -6.39
C LEU A 86 -0.69 -8.74 -4.96
N LEU A 87 -1.15 -7.58 -4.50
CA LEU A 87 -1.05 -7.17 -3.10
C LEU A 87 -1.74 -8.17 -2.18
N LEU A 88 -2.96 -8.61 -2.50
CA LEU A 88 -3.67 -9.67 -1.76
C LEU A 88 -2.85 -10.96 -1.63
N ARG A 89 -2.19 -11.37 -2.71
CA ARG A 89 -1.30 -12.55 -2.68
C ARG A 89 -0.06 -12.35 -1.82
N VAL A 90 0.43 -11.11 -1.70
CA VAL A 90 1.51 -10.78 -0.77
C VAL A 90 1.00 -10.81 0.67
N CYS A 91 -0.14 -10.20 0.96
CA CYS A 91 -0.74 -10.21 2.31
C CYS A 91 -1.00 -11.64 2.81
N LYS A 92 -1.57 -12.51 1.95
CA LYS A 92 -1.76 -13.93 2.27
C LYS A 92 -0.45 -14.66 2.55
N LEU A 93 0.59 -14.37 1.76
CA LEU A 93 1.92 -14.95 2.00
C LEU A 93 2.50 -14.49 3.35
N ILE A 94 2.30 -13.22 3.74
CA ILE A 94 2.74 -12.71 5.04
C ILE A 94 2.02 -13.46 6.17
N TYR A 95 0.69 -13.63 6.10
CA TYR A 95 -0.06 -14.43 7.08
C TYR A 95 0.47 -15.87 7.18
N THR A 96 0.67 -16.54 6.05
CA THR A 96 1.23 -17.91 6.04
C THR A 96 2.58 -17.97 6.75
N ILE A 97 3.48 -17.01 6.47
CA ILE A 97 4.79 -16.97 7.14
C ILE A 97 4.64 -16.74 8.65
N MET A 98 3.73 -15.85 9.07
CA MET A 98 3.49 -15.59 10.48
C MET A 98 2.99 -16.84 11.19
N GLU A 99 1.99 -17.52 10.60
CA GLU A 99 1.36 -18.73 11.16
C GLU A 99 2.33 -19.92 11.19
N ASP A 100 3.08 -20.16 10.11
CA ASP A 100 4.05 -21.25 10.02
C ASP A 100 5.17 -21.11 11.08
N ASN A 101 5.54 -19.88 11.38
CA ASN A 101 6.64 -19.58 12.31
C ASN A 101 6.26 -19.66 13.80
N SER A 102 4.98 -19.55 14.15
CA SER A 102 4.54 -19.47 15.54
C SER A 102 3.49 -20.50 15.94
N GLY A 103 2.82 -21.14 14.98
CA GLY A 103 1.76 -22.10 15.23
C GLY A 103 0.46 -21.49 15.79
N ARG A 104 0.29 -20.16 15.75
CA ARG A 104 -0.94 -19.47 16.18
C ARG A 104 -1.58 -18.66 15.04
N MET A 105 -2.88 -18.40 15.16
CA MET A 105 -3.60 -17.49 14.24
C MET A 105 -3.33 -16.03 14.60
N TYR A 106 -3.26 -15.16 13.59
CA TYR A 106 -3.01 -13.72 13.76
C TYR A 106 -4.18 -12.86 13.30
N GLY A 107 -4.41 -11.76 14.02
CA GLY A 107 -5.47 -10.80 13.72
C GLY A 107 -5.01 -9.61 12.87
N ALA A 108 -5.90 -8.63 12.72
CA ALA A 108 -5.60 -7.36 12.07
C ALA A 108 -4.55 -6.53 12.84
N ASP A 109 -4.59 -6.59 14.17
CA ASP A 109 -3.71 -5.82 15.05
C ASP A 109 -2.25 -6.27 14.97
N ASP A 110 -2.01 -7.57 14.73
CA ASP A 110 -0.66 -8.10 14.48
C ASP A 110 -0.19 -7.84 13.05
N PHE A 111 -1.13 -7.81 12.10
CA PHE A 111 -0.82 -7.80 10.68
C PHE A 111 -0.25 -6.46 10.21
N LEU A 112 -0.81 -5.33 10.66
CA LEU A 112 -0.31 -4.02 10.21
C LEU A 112 1.15 -3.77 10.64
N PRO A 113 1.56 -4.02 11.90
CA PRO A 113 2.96 -4.06 12.30
C PRO A 113 3.84 -4.97 11.45
N MET A 114 3.41 -6.22 11.18
CA MET A 114 4.19 -7.15 10.36
C MET A 114 4.30 -6.68 8.91
N LEU A 115 3.23 -6.15 8.33
CA LEU A 115 3.25 -5.57 6.99
C LEU A 115 4.23 -4.38 6.93
N THR A 116 4.24 -3.54 7.95
CA THR A 116 5.17 -2.41 8.07
C THR A 116 6.61 -2.90 8.10
N TYR A 117 6.91 -3.92 8.93
CA TYR A 117 8.21 -4.57 8.97
C TYR A 117 8.60 -5.14 7.60
N VAL A 118 7.72 -5.91 6.95
CA VAL A 118 8.00 -6.53 5.63
C VAL A 118 8.26 -5.47 4.55
N LEU A 119 7.50 -4.39 4.53
CA LEU A 119 7.72 -3.29 3.58
C LEU A 119 9.08 -2.62 3.81
N ALA A 120 9.47 -2.41 5.07
CA ALA A 120 10.81 -1.93 5.41
C ALA A 120 11.88 -2.89 4.90
N GLN A 121 11.79 -4.19 5.23
CA GLN A 121 12.74 -5.21 4.78
C GLN A 121 12.84 -5.31 3.25
N CYS A 122 11.73 -5.10 2.52
CA CYS A 122 11.73 -5.07 1.06
C CYS A 122 12.58 -3.91 0.50
N ASP A 123 12.65 -2.79 1.21
CA ASP A 123 13.47 -1.61 0.88
C ASP A 123 13.16 -1.04 -0.52
N MET A 124 11.86 -0.87 -0.80
CA MET A 124 11.37 -0.42 -2.10
C MET A 124 10.58 0.89 -1.96
N PRO A 125 11.23 2.06 -1.97
CA PRO A 125 10.56 3.36 -1.86
C PRO A 125 9.53 3.61 -2.97
N GLU A 126 9.67 3.00 -4.15
CA GLU A 126 8.68 3.11 -5.23
C GLU A 126 7.30 2.55 -4.87
N LEU A 127 7.21 1.74 -3.81
CA LEU A 127 5.92 1.21 -3.36
C LEU A 127 4.99 2.30 -2.87
N ASP A 128 5.48 3.43 -2.33
CA ASP A 128 4.63 4.57 -1.96
C ASP A 128 3.81 5.05 -3.17
N THR A 129 4.49 5.26 -4.30
CA THR A 129 3.85 5.70 -5.56
C THR A 129 2.90 4.64 -6.10
N GLU A 130 3.22 3.35 -6.02
CA GLU A 130 2.31 2.29 -6.48
C GLU A 130 1.08 2.12 -5.59
N ILE A 131 1.23 2.31 -4.28
CA ILE A 131 0.11 2.28 -3.34
C ILE A 131 -0.82 3.46 -3.61
N GLN A 132 -0.29 4.68 -3.75
CA GLN A 132 -1.07 5.85 -4.13
C GLN A 132 -1.76 5.68 -5.49
N TYR A 133 -1.05 5.11 -6.47
CA TYR A 133 -1.63 4.78 -7.78
C TYR A 133 -2.85 3.87 -7.65
N MET A 134 -2.78 2.83 -6.82
CA MET A 134 -3.93 1.96 -6.57
C MET A 134 -5.05 2.68 -5.81
N MET A 135 -4.72 3.44 -4.77
CA MET A 135 -5.68 4.21 -3.96
C MET A 135 -6.51 5.18 -4.81
N GLU A 136 -5.89 5.82 -5.80
CA GLU A 136 -6.52 6.84 -6.63
C GLU A 136 -7.17 6.31 -7.91
N LEU A 137 -6.80 5.12 -8.40
CA LEU A 137 -7.28 4.63 -9.70
C LEU A 137 -8.08 3.33 -9.63
N LEU A 138 -8.16 2.67 -8.47
CA LEU A 138 -9.02 1.50 -8.33
C LEU A 138 -10.49 1.90 -8.49
N ASP A 139 -11.31 1.04 -9.11
CA ASP A 139 -12.75 1.22 -9.15
C ASP A 139 -13.31 1.28 -7.71
N PRO A 140 -14.08 2.32 -7.33
CA PRO A 140 -14.67 2.43 -6.00
C PRO A 140 -15.52 1.23 -5.56
N SER A 141 -16.16 0.51 -6.48
CA SER A 141 -16.92 -0.70 -6.16
C SER A 141 -16.02 -1.80 -5.59
N LEU A 142 -14.74 -1.83 -5.97
CA LEU A 142 -13.74 -2.79 -5.49
C LEU A 142 -13.09 -2.38 -4.16
N LEU A 143 -13.40 -1.19 -3.63
CA LEU A 143 -12.92 -0.75 -2.31
C LEU A 143 -13.69 -1.41 -1.16
N HIS A 144 -14.92 -1.87 -1.40
CA HIS A 144 -15.75 -2.53 -0.40
C HIS A 144 -15.46 -4.04 -0.41
N GLY A 145 -14.31 -4.43 0.16
CA GLY A 145 -13.93 -5.85 0.27
C GLY A 145 -12.49 -6.07 0.73
N GLU A 146 -12.04 -7.32 0.66
CA GLU A 146 -10.71 -7.75 1.06
C GLU A 146 -9.60 -6.91 0.39
N GLY A 147 -9.75 -6.64 -0.91
CA GLY A 147 -8.80 -5.83 -1.69
C GLY A 147 -8.65 -4.40 -1.16
N GLY A 148 -9.75 -3.73 -0.86
CA GLY A 148 -9.75 -2.37 -0.31
C GLY A 148 -9.18 -2.31 1.11
N TYR A 149 -9.48 -3.32 1.94
CA TYR A 149 -8.91 -3.45 3.28
C TYR A 149 -7.38 -3.53 3.23
N TYR A 150 -6.81 -4.46 2.47
CA TYR A 150 -5.35 -4.62 2.43
C TYR A 150 -4.64 -3.49 1.69
N LEU A 151 -5.28 -2.86 0.70
CA LEU A 151 -4.76 -1.65 0.09
C LEU A 151 -4.67 -0.51 1.12
N THR A 152 -5.70 -0.36 1.96
CA THR A 152 -5.72 0.62 3.05
C THR A 152 -4.66 0.31 4.11
N SER A 153 -4.48 -0.97 4.48
CA SER A 153 -3.42 -1.39 5.39
C SER A 153 -2.02 -1.12 4.83
N ALA A 154 -1.79 -1.35 3.53
CA ALA A 154 -0.53 -1.03 2.88
C ALA A 154 -0.25 0.48 2.88
N TYR A 155 -1.27 1.31 2.64
CA TYR A 155 -1.18 2.75 2.77
C TYR A 155 -0.83 3.18 4.20
N GLY A 156 -1.50 2.59 5.20
CA GLY A 156 -1.21 2.84 6.61
C GLY A 156 0.23 2.47 6.98
N ALA A 157 0.69 1.28 6.58
CA ALA A 157 2.05 0.80 6.82
C ALA A 157 3.11 1.71 6.17
N MET A 158 2.90 2.12 4.91
CA MET A 158 3.81 3.06 4.25
C MET A 158 3.80 4.43 4.94
N SER A 159 2.64 4.91 5.41
CA SER A 159 2.58 6.16 6.17
C SER A 159 3.32 6.09 7.50
N LEU A 160 3.33 4.94 8.19
CA LEU A 160 4.13 4.75 9.40
C LEU A 160 5.62 4.84 9.09
N ILE A 161 6.07 4.23 7.99
CA ILE A 161 7.46 4.32 7.53
C ILE A 161 7.79 5.79 7.15
N LYS A 162 6.91 6.50 6.46
CA LYS A 162 7.16 7.91 6.08
C LYS A 162 7.35 8.84 7.29
N ASN A 163 6.84 8.49 8.46
CA ASN A 163 6.94 9.27 9.69
C ASN A 163 7.76 8.57 10.78
N PHE A 164 8.68 7.67 10.40
CA PHE A 164 9.37 6.77 11.34
C PHE A 164 10.32 7.47 12.33
N GLN A 165 10.86 8.64 11.98
CA GLN A 165 11.83 9.38 12.81
C GLN A 165 11.19 10.16 13.99
N GLU A 166 9.87 10.27 14.04
CA GLU A 166 9.21 10.81 15.23
C GLU A 166 9.16 9.71 16.29
N GLU A 167 9.70 9.97 17.50
CA GLU A 167 9.47 9.17 18.72
C GLU A 167 7.96 9.00 19.08
N GLN A 168 7.06 9.46 18.21
CA GLN A 168 5.61 9.40 18.27
C GLN A 168 5.00 8.38 17.29
N ALA A 169 5.78 7.72 16.42
CA ALA A 169 5.26 6.68 15.51
C ALA A 169 4.71 5.43 16.24
N ALA A 170 5.08 5.25 17.51
CA ALA A 170 4.50 4.23 18.39
C ALA A 170 3.07 4.58 18.87
N ARG A 171 2.57 5.79 18.59
CA ARG A 171 1.15 6.12 18.76
C ARG A 171 0.47 5.94 17.40
N VAL A 172 -0.07 4.73 17.18
CA VAL A 172 -1.21 4.39 16.31
C VAL A 172 -1.50 5.44 15.23
N LEU A 173 -1.16 5.17 13.95
CA LEU A 173 -1.50 5.97 12.75
C LEU A 173 -1.77 7.45 13.06
N SER A 174 -0.77 8.31 12.91
CA SER A 174 -0.86 9.75 13.22
C SER A 174 -2.26 10.31 12.93
N SER A 175 -2.78 11.17 13.82
CA SER A 175 -4.14 11.73 13.68
C SER A 175 -4.38 12.31 12.29
N GLU A 176 -3.34 12.87 11.66
CA GLU A 176 -3.29 13.31 10.28
C GLU A 176 -3.46 12.16 9.27
N THR A 177 -2.67 11.09 9.33
CA THR A 177 -2.83 9.90 8.45
C THR A 177 -4.25 9.37 8.51
N ARG A 178 -4.82 9.25 9.71
CA ARG A 178 -6.18 8.75 9.92
C ARG A 178 -7.20 9.71 9.28
N ASN A 179 -7.02 11.03 9.45
CA ASN A 179 -7.87 12.04 8.84
C ASN A 179 -7.78 12.03 7.31
N THR A 180 -6.58 11.93 6.73
CA THR A 180 -6.38 11.83 5.28
C THR A 180 -7.05 10.59 4.72
N LEU A 181 -6.94 9.45 5.41
CA LEU A 181 -7.60 8.22 5.02
C LEU A 181 -9.13 8.33 5.11
N HIS A 182 -9.66 8.92 6.19
CA HIS A 182 -11.10 9.18 6.34
C HIS A 182 -11.63 10.10 5.23
N GLN A 183 -10.90 11.17 4.91
CA GLN A 183 -11.27 12.08 3.84
C GLN A 183 -11.20 11.39 2.47
N TRP A 184 -10.17 10.61 2.21
CA TRP A 184 -10.07 9.78 1.01
C TRP A 184 -11.25 8.82 0.90
N HIS A 185 -11.56 8.07 1.97
CA HIS A 185 -12.66 7.11 1.98
C HIS A 185 -13.99 7.81 1.70
N ARG A 186 -14.27 8.93 2.38
CA ARG A 186 -15.47 9.74 2.10
C ARG A 186 -15.54 10.20 0.64
N ARG A 187 -14.45 10.70 0.06
CA ARG A 187 -14.42 11.15 -1.35
C ARG A 187 -14.69 10.01 -2.33
N ARG A 188 -14.23 8.81 -2.02
CA ARG A 188 -14.19 7.66 -2.93
C ARG A 188 -15.41 6.75 -2.81
N THR A 189 -15.99 6.62 -1.62
CA THR A 189 -17.09 5.69 -1.35
C THR A 189 -18.42 6.37 -1.06
N ALA A 190 -18.46 7.70 -0.86
CA ALA A 190 -19.73 8.39 -0.80
C ALA A 190 -20.46 8.19 -2.14
N GLN A 191 -21.74 7.78 -2.07
CA GLN A 191 -22.60 7.71 -3.25
C GLN A 191 -22.69 9.10 -3.86
N ARG A 192 -21.88 9.36 -4.88
CA ARG A 192 -22.20 10.41 -5.85
C ARG A 192 -23.27 9.81 -6.74
N SER A 193 -24.46 10.39 -6.74
CA SER A 193 -25.38 10.26 -7.86
C SER A 193 -24.56 10.51 -9.12
N THR A 194 -24.44 9.50 -9.97
CA THR A 194 -23.94 9.69 -11.33
C THR A 194 -24.79 10.79 -11.96
N PRO A 195 -24.21 11.89 -12.46
CA PRO A 195 -25.01 12.87 -13.17
C PRO A 195 -25.73 12.14 -14.31
N SER A 196 -27.06 12.24 -14.33
CA SER A 196 -27.88 11.68 -15.41
C SER A 196 -27.60 12.46 -16.68
N VAL A 197 -27.86 11.87 -17.84
CA VAL A 197 -27.87 12.63 -19.11
C VAL A 197 -28.90 13.77 -19.04
N ASP A 198 -29.91 13.63 -18.19
CA ASP A 198 -30.91 14.67 -17.90
C ASP A 198 -30.35 15.88 -17.13
N ASP A 199 -29.19 15.76 -16.47
CA ASP A 199 -28.53 16.88 -15.77
C ASP A 199 -27.80 17.83 -16.73
N PHE A 200 -27.78 17.52 -18.03
CA PHE A 200 -27.18 18.33 -19.09
C PHE A 200 -28.22 18.99 -20.02
N GLN A 201 -29.50 18.95 -19.66
CA GLN A 201 -30.59 19.70 -20.34
C GLN A 201 -30.94 20.97 -19.57
#